data_AF-A0AA41NF61-F1
#
_entry.id   AF-A0AA41NF61-F1
#
_cell.length_a   1.000
_cell.length_b   1.000
_cell.length_c   1.000
_cell.angle_alpha   90.00
_cell.angle_beta   90.00
_cell.angle_gamma   90.00
#
_symmetry.space_group_name_H-M   'P 1'
#
loop_
_entity.id
_entity.type
_entity.pdbx_description
1 polymer ?
#
loop_
_entity_poly.entity_id
_entity_poly.type
_entity_poly.pdbx_seq_one_letter_code
_entity_poly.pdbx_strand_id
1 'polypeptide(L)'
;MAPRLCSISAAARRVLGNPGPRAGDVAAAASTRFYSKDNESSWFRSLFVHKVDPRKDAHSTLLSKKETSNLYKIQFHNVKPECLDAYNSLTEAVLPKLHLDEDYPCSLVGNWNTWYGEQDQAVHLWRFSGGYPALMDCMNKLKNNKEYLEFRKERSCMLLSRRNQLLLEFSFWNEPQPRAGPNIYELRTYKLKPGTMIEWGNNWARAIKYRQENQEAVGGFFSQIGELYVVHHLWAYKDLQSREETRNAAWRKRGWDENVYYTGECHLRQSAGPLGHLRESCIRIKGCNSFYKEI
;
A
#
# COMPACT_ATOMS: atom_id res chain seq x y z
N MET A 1 -44.01 -29.87 -23.49
CA MET A 1 -45.14 -29.91 -24.46
C MET A 1 -45.17 -28.56 -25.17
N ALA A 2 -45.34 -28.51 -26.50
CA ALA A 2 -45.28 -27.24 -27.25
C ALA A 2 -46.12 -27.29 -28.54
N PRO A 3 -46.85 -26.21 -28.90
CA PRO A 3 -47.26 -25.88 -30.26
C PRO A 3 -46.19 -24.98 -30.92
N ARG A 4 -45.63 -25.30 -32.10
CA ARG A 4 -46.22 -25.16 -33.45
C ARG A 4 -46.63 -23.70 -33.73
N LEU A 5 -45.81 -22.89 -34.41
CA LEU A 5 -45.50 -22.88 -35.87
C LEU A 5 -46.70 -22.62 -36.78
N CYS A 6 -46.64 -21.48 -37.49
CA CYS A 6 -47.14 -21.31 -38.85
C CYS A 6 -46.18 -20.36 -39.61
N SER A 7 -46.25 -20.32 -40.95
CA SER A 7 -45.14 -19.90 -41.83
C SER A 7 -45.58 -18.97 -42.99
N ILE A 8 -44.74 -18.84 -44.04
CA ILE A 8 -44.94 -18.17 -45.36
C ILE A 8 -44.44 -16.70 -45.37
N SER A 9 -43.25 -16.39 -45.92
CA SER A 9 -42.81 -16.29 -47.34
C SER A 9 -43.16 -14.91 -47.95
N ALA A 10 -42.25 -13.95 -48.15
CA ALA A 10 -41.04 -13.86 -49.00
C ALA A 10 -41.30 -13.23 -50.40
N ALA A 11 -40.52 -12.19 -50.75
CA ALA A 11 -40.22 -11.72 -52.12
C ALA A 11 -39.11 -10.64 -52.09
N ALA A 12 -38.36 -10.48 -53.18
CA ALA A 12 -37.34 -9.45 -53.34
C ALA A 12 -37.61 -8.57 -54.58
N ARG A 13 -37.00 -7.37 -54.66
CA ARG A 13 -36.80 -6.64 -55.92
C ARG A 13 -35.55 -5.75 -55.88
N ARG A 14 -35.01 -5.44 -57.07
CA ARG A 14 -33.67 -4.89 -57.31
C ARG A 14 -33.69 -4.02 -58.58
N VAL A 15 -33.32 -2.75 -58.47
CA VAL A 15 -33.19 -1.75 -59.56
C VAL A 15 -32.07 -0.79 -59.10
N LEU A 16 -30.89 -0.61 -59.71
CA LEU A 16 -30.43 -0.37 -61.09
C LEU A 16 -30.66 1.06 -61.61
N GLY A 17 -29.57 1.85 -61.70
CA GLY A 17 -29.54 3.17 -62.34
C GLY A 17 -28.16 3.84 -62.28
N ASN A 18 -27.59 4.16 -63.44
CA ASN A 18 -26.35 4.94 -63.70
C ASN A 18 -26.60 5.69 -65.04
N PRO A 19 -25.92 6.80 -65.45
CA PRO A 19 -24.45 6.91 -65.57
C PRO A 19 -23.86 8.35 -65.38
N GLY A 20 -22.56 8.55 -65.74
CA GLY A 20 -21.92 9.88 -66.00
C GLY A 20 -22.04 10.33 -67.48
N PRO A 21 -21.07 11.04 -68.12
CA PRO A 21 -19.69 11.39 -67.72
C PRO A 21 -19.12 12.78 -68.21
N ARG A 22 -17.78 12.98 -68.13
CA ARG A 22 -16.87 13.95 -68.87
C ARG A 22 -16.83 15.44 -68.44
N ALA A 23 -15.83 16.26 -68.83
CA ALA A 23 -14.35 16.09 -69.05
C ALA A 23 -13.67 17.44 -69.47
N GLY A 24 -12.37 17.60 -69.17
CA GLY A 24 -11.46 18.63 -69.71
C GLY A 24 -11.52 20.01 -69.04
N ASP A 25 -10.47 20.84 -68.96
CA ASP A 25 -9.01 20.72 -69.23
C ASP A 25 -8.31 21.89 -68.44
N VAL A 26 -7.05 22.35 -68.56
CA VAL A 26 -5.96 22.28 -69.58
C VAL A 26 -4.58 22.56 -68.90
N ALA A 27 -3.49 22.36 -69.67
CA ALA A 27 -2.14 22.96 -69.52
C ALA A 27 -1.17 22.44 -68.43
N ALA A 28 0.14 22.60 -68.71
CA ALA A 28 1.23 22.05 -67.91
C ALA A 28 2.39 23.04 -67.73
N ALA A 29 3.14 22.90 -66.63
CA ALA A 29 4.46 23.51 -66.45
C ALA A 29 5.33 22.58 -65.56
N ALA A 30 6.46 22.12 -66.09
CA ALA A 30 7.39 21.23 -65.38
C ALA A 30 8.75 21.91 -65.20
N SER A 31 9.13 22.17 -63.95
CA SER A 31 10.45 22.73 -63.58
C SER A 31 11.02 22.04 -62.34
N THR A 32 11.67 20.90 -62.60
CA THR A 32 12.88 20.40 -61.91
C THR A 32 13.21 20.91 -60.49
N ARG A 33 13.16 20.01 -59.47
CA ARG A 33 14.39 19.40 -58.88
C ARG A 33 14.15 18.47 -57.66
N PHE A 34 14.80 17.31 -57.73
CA PHE A 34 15.26 16.43 -56.63
C PHE A 34 14.24 15.80 -55.66
N TYR A 35 14.77 14.91 -54.81
CA TYR A 35 14.11 13.73 -54.23
C TYR A 35 14.30 13.68 -52.71
N SER A 36 13.38 13.00 -52.01
CA SER A 36 13.47 12.54 -50.61
C SER A 36 13.47 13.55 -49.46
N LYS A 37 12.61 13.22 -48.46
CA LYS A 37 12.77 13.42 -47.01
C LYS A 37 12.77 14.87 -46.45
N ASP A 38 12.30 15.13 -45.22
CA ASP A 38 11.95 14.24 -44.09
C ASP A 38 10.62 14.64 -43.38
N ASN A 39 10.07 13.71 -42.58
CA ASN A 39 8.86 13.91 -41.76
C ASN A 39 9.19 14.29 -40.30
N GLU A 40 10.22 15.13 -40.11
CA GLU A 40 10.86 15.42 -38.81
C GLU A 40 10.11 16.47 -37.95
N SER A 41 9.17 17.22 -38.50
CA SER A 41 8.55 18.39 -37.82
C SER A 41 7.51 18.04 -36.74
N SER A 42 7.14 16.77 -36.59
CA SER A 42 6.11 16.31 -35.64
C SER A 42 6.68 15.78 -34.31
N TRP A 43 7.91 15.25 -34.31
CA TRP A 43 8.51 14.55 -33.17
C TRP A 43 8.94 15.47 -32.02
N PHE A 44 9.59 16.60 -32.34
CA PHE A 44 10.28 17.44 -31.34
C PHE A 44 9.38 18.21 -30.36
N ARG A 45 8.05 18.15 -30.50
CA ARG A 45 7.11 18.79 -29.55
C ARG A 45 7.03 18.07 -28.18
N SER A 46 7.62 16.88 -28.04
CA SER A 46 7.67 16.16 -26.76
C SER A 46 8.68 16.71 -25.75
N LEU A 47 9.48 17.73 -26.09
CA LEU A 47 10.52 18.29 -25.20
C LEU A 47 10.03 19.38 -24.24
N PHE A 48 8.71 19.60 -24.13
CA PHE A 48 8.13 20.29 -22.98
C PHE A 48 8.13 19.39 -21.75
N VAL A 49 9.33 19.19 -21.19
CA VAL A 49 9.51 18.82 -19.79
C VAL A 49 8.62 19.74 -18.97
N HIS A 50 7.64 19.17 -18.27
CA HIS A 50 6.85 19.93 -17.31
C HIS A 50 7.82 20.57 -16.32
N LYS A 51 7.87 21.91 -16.29
CA LYS A 51 8.61 22.63 -15.27
C LYS A 51 7.95 22.31 -13.93
N VAL A 52 8.52 21.34 -13.23
CA VAL A 52 8.16 21.06 -11.85
C VAL A 52 8.61 22.27 -11.05
N ASP A 53 7.68 23.14 -10.68
CA ASP A 53 7.97 24.26 -9.79
C ASP A 53 8.68 23.74 -8.54
N PRO A 54 9.75 24.40 -8.07
CA PRO A 54 10.59 23.91 -6.99
C PRO A 54 9.79 23.90 -5.67
N ARG A 55 9.16 22.76 -5.38
CA ARG A 55 8.41 22.49 -4.15
C ARG A 55 9.37 22.61 -2.98
N LYS A 56 9.15 23.60 -2.12
CA LYS A 56 10.02 23.92 -0.99
C LYS A 56 9.82 22.99 0.22
N ASP A 57 8.69 22.29 0.28
CA ASP A 57 8.39 21.28 1.30
C ASP A 57 8.81 19.87 0.84
N ALA A 58 9.37 19.09 1.77
CA ALA A 58 9.63 17.67 1.56
C ALA A 58 8.32 16.88 1.38
N HIS A 59 8.34 15.85 0.52
CA HIS A 59 7.17 15.02 0.20
C HIS A 59 6.46 14.42 1.43
N SER A 60 7.20 14.15 2.50
CA SER A 60 6.68 13.66 3.78
C SER A 60 5.89 14.73 4.56
N THR A 61 6.36 15.97 4.56
CA THR A 61 5.79 17.12 5.30
C THR A 61 4.38 17.51 4.82
N LEU A 62 3.99 17.10 3.61
CA LEU A 62 2.64 17.30 3.05
C LEU A 62 1.66 16.18 3.41
N LEU A 63 2.16 14.99 3.76
CA LEU A 63 1.35 13.78 3.99
C LEU A 63 1.30 13.33 5.44
N SER A 64 2.25 13.78 6.27
CA SER A 64 2.32 13.44 7.70
C SER A 64 1.62 14.46 8.60
N LYS A 65 1.22 14.02 9.80
CA LYS A 65 0.78 14.92 10.87
C LYS A 65 1.97 15.80 11.28
N LYS A 66 1.86 17.12 11.12
CA LYS A 66 2.92 18.07 11.52
C LYS A 66 3.01 18.26 13.04
N GLU A 67 1.90 18.05 13.74
CA GLU A 67 1.75 18.32 15.18
C GLU A 67 2.30 17.18 16.05
N THR A 68 2.00 15.93 15.69
CA THR A 68 2.54 14.74 16.36
C THR A 68 3.87 14.33 15.72
N SER A 69 4.99 14.60 16.39
CA SER A 69 6.34 14.19 15.96
C SER A 69 6.62 12.68 16.10
N ASN A 70 5.60 11.84 15.86
CA ASN A 70 5.66 10.40 15.97
C ASN A 70 6.39 9.80 14.77
N LEU A 71 7.61 9.30 15.00
CA LEU A 71 8.31 8.44 14.04
C LEU A 71 7.98 6.98 14.38
N TYR A 72 7.60 6.19 13.39
CA TYR A 72 7.29 4.78 13.59
C TYR A 72 8.41 3.89 13.05
N LYS A 73 8.60 2.72 13.64
CA LYS A 73 9.52 1.68 13.17
C LYS A 73 8.78 0.34 13.10
N ILE A 74 8.53 -0.13 11.88
CA ILE A 74 8.04 -1.50 11.67
C ILE A 74 9.24 -2.45 11.55
N GLN A 75 9.16 -3.61 12.18
CA GLN A 75 10.14 -4.68 12.09
C GLN A 75 9.43 -5.96 11.66
N PHE A 76 10.07 -6.72 10.79
CA PHE A 76 9.66 -8.07 10.40
C PHE A 76 10.84 -9.00 10.68
N HIS A 77 10.60 -10.02 11.49
CA HIS A 77 11.58 -11.03 11.88
C HIS A 77 11.05 -12.38 11.41
N ASN A 78 11.74 -13.03 10.47
CA ASN A 78 11.39 -14.37 10.04
C ASN A 78 12.13 -15.32 10.99
N VAL A 79 11.35 -15.98 11.84
CA VAL A 79 11.81 -16.90 12.88
C VAL A 79 12.04 -18.27 12.25
N LYS A 80 12.90 -19.08 12.86
CA LYS A 80 12.95 -20.51 12.58
C LYS A 80 11.65 -21.16 13.09
N PRO A 81 10.96 -22.01 12.31
CA PRO A 81 9.68 -22.59 12.74
C PRO A 81 9.76 -23.30 14.10
N GLU A 82 10.84 -24.06 14.30
CA GLU A 82 11.12 -24.80 15.54
C GLU A 82 11.47 -23.91 16.76
N CYS A 83 11.62 -22.60 16.55
CA CYS A 83 11.92 -21.62 17.61
C CYS A 83 10.77 -20.65 17.88
N LEU A 84 9.63 -20.73 17.18
CA LEU A 84 8.60 -19.69 17.21
C LEU A 84 8.05 -19.42 18.62
N ASP A 85 7.71 -20.46 19.38
CA ASP A 85 7.16 -20.31 20.74
C ASP A 85 8.18 -19.82 21.77
N ALA A 86 9.45 -20.25 21.64
CA ALA A 86 10.55 -19.74 22.47
C ALA A 86 10.80 -18.25 22.18
N TYR A 87 10.83 -17.87 20.91
CA TYR A 87 10.93 -16.48 20.46
C TYR A 87 9.74 -15.64 20.97
N ASN A 88 8.52 -16.16 20.90
CA ASN A 88 7.31 -15.48 21.40
C ASN A 88 7.46 -15.19 22.89
N SER A 89 7.75 -16.23 23.69
CA SER A 89 7.96 -16.13 25.13
C SER A 89 9.05 -15.11 25.50
N LEU A 90 10.18 -15.14 24.77
CA LEU A 90 11.29 -14.19 24.93
C LEU A 90 10.88 -12.74 24.60
N THR A 91 10.04 -12.52 23.59
CA THR A 91 9.51 -11.17 23.30
C THR A 91 8.44 -10.71 24.29
N GLU A 92 7.58 -11.60 24.77
CA GLU A 92 6.58 -11.27 25.80
C GLU A 92 7.22 -10.97 27.16
N ALA A 93 8.37 -11.55 27.48
CA ALA A 93 9.11 -11.26 28.72
C ALA A 93 9.82 -9.89 28.70
N VAL A 94 10.33 -9.44 27.53
CA VAL A 94 11.25 -8.29 27.44
C VAL A 94 10.61 -7.05 26.83
N LEU A 95 9.73 -7.19 25.84
CA LEU A 95 9.18 -6.02 25.15
C LEU A 95 8.18 -5.18 25.97
N PRO A 96 7.40 -5.71 26.94
CA PRO A 96 6.59 -4.86 27.82
C PRO A 96 7.45 -3.98 28.72
N LYS A 97 8.59 -4.50 29.21
CA LYS A 97 9.53 -3.73 30.05
C LYS A 97 10.00 -2.48 29.31
N LEU A 98 10.46 -2.64 28.06
CA LEU A 98 10.90 -1.53 27.21
C LEU A 98 9.78 -0.57 26.75
N HIS A 99 8.51 -0.91 26.98
CA HIS A 99 7.37 -0.04 26.70
C HIS A 99 6.93 0.74 27.96
N LEU A 100 7.03 0.13 29.14
CA LEU A 100 6.62 0.71 30.41
C LEU A 100 7.73 1.53 31.09
N ASP A 101 8.99 1.36 30.67
CA ASP A 101 10.15 2.07 31.20
C ASP A 101 10.29 3.47 30.57
N GLU A 102 9.95 4.50 31.35
CA GLU A 102 9.95 5.91 30.93
C GLU A 102 11.33 6.43 30.47
N ASP A 103 12.44 5.78 30.85
CA ASP A 103 13.76 6.12 30.34
C ASP A 103 13.88 5.86 28.82
N TYR A 104 13.02 5.04 28.23
CA TYR A 104 13.01 4.77 26.79
C TYR A 104 11.85 5.52 26.12
N PRO A 105 12.12 6.55 25.28
CA PRO A 105 11.08 7.32 24.60
C PRO A 105 10.51 6.54 23.40
N CYS A 106 9.93 5.36 23.66
CA CYS A 106 9.26 4.53 22.68
C CYS A 106 8.03 3.80 23.25
N SER A 107 6.99 3.63 22.44
CA SER A 107 5.81 2.80 22.76
C SER A 107 5.77 1.59 21.85
N LEU A 108 5.43 0.41 22.39
CA LEU A 108 5.08 -0.75 21.58
C LEU A 108 3.63 -0.63 21.12
N VAL A 109 3.43 -0.42 19.81
CA VAL A 109 2.10 -0.30 19.19
C VAL A 109 1.50 -1.69 18.90
N GLY A 110 2.33 -2.71 18.72
CA GLY A 110 1.87 -4.10 18.63
C GLY A 110 2.98 -5.12 18.41
N ASN A 111 2.75 -6.33 18.95
CA ASN A 111 3.53 -7.55 18.78
C ASN A 111 2.59 -8.70 18.34
N TRP A 112 3.04 -9.46 17.35
CA TRP A 112 2.15 -9.86 16.27
C TRP A 112 2.74 -11.01 15.43
N ASN A 113 2.04 -12.13 15.31
CA ASN A 113 2.49 -13.28 14.50
C ASN A 113 1.64 -13.52 13.26
N THR A 114 2.29 -13.70 12.11
CA THR A 114 1.65 -13.97 10.82
C THR A 114 1.03 -15.36 10.76
N TRP A 115 -0.24 -15.41 10.39
CA TRP A 115 -0.99 -16.65 10.12
C TRP A 115 -1.12 -16.95 8.63
N TYR A 116 -1.32 -15.92 7.81
CA TYR A 116 -1.50 -16.03 6.35
C TYR A 116 -0.58 -15.02 5.67
N GLY A 117 0.25 -15.48 4.75
CA GLY A 117 1.38 -14.74 4.19
C GLY A 117 2.68 -15.49 4.41
N GLU A 118 3.76 -14.79 4.77
CA GLU A 118 5.00 -15.39 5.25
C GLU A 118 4.76 -15.97 6.65
N GLN A 119 4.56 -17.28 6.76
CA GLN A 119 4.46 -17.97 8.06
C GLN A 119 5.81 -17.92 8.81
N ASP A 120 5.77 -18.18 10.11
CA ASP A 120 6.89 -18.03 11.04
C ASP A 120 7.50 -16.62 11.09
N GLN A 121 6.78 -15.61 10.55
CA GLN A 121 7.13 -14.20 10.64
C GLN A 121 6.43 -13.54 11.83
N ALA A 122 7.24 -12.93 12.69
CA ALA A 122 6.79 -11.99 13.71
C ALA A 122 6.95 -10.54 13.21
N VAL A 123 5.97 -9.72 13.49
CA VAL A 123 5.92 -8.29 13.16
C VAL A 123 5.91 -7.48 14.46
N HIS A 124 6.66 -6.38 14.49
CA HIS A 124 6.65 -5.44 15.62
C HIS A 124 6.47 -4.02 15.09
N LEU A 125 5.62 -3.22 15.73
CA LEU A 125 5.49 -1.79 15.42
C LEU A 125 5.79 -0.97 16.68
N TRP A 126 6.76 -0.06 16.56
CA TRP A 126 7.16 0.86 17.61
C TRP A 126 6.86 2.31 17.20
N ARG A 127 6.43 3.13 18.16
CA ARG A 127 6.27 4.59 18.04
C ARG A 127 7.37 5.29 18.84
N PHE A 128 7.97 6.34 18.29
CA PHE A 128 8.95 7.21 18.94
C PHE A 128 8.41 8.64 18.90
N SER A 129 7.80 9.07 20.00
CA SER A 129 7.27 10.44 20.14
C SER A 129 8.43 11.39 20.44
N GLY A 130 8.57 12.45 19.65
CA GLY A 130 9.83 13.21 19.58
C GLY A 130 10.77 12.76 18.43
N GLY A 131 10.31 11.85 17.57
CA GLY A 131 10.87 11.64 16.22
C GLY A 131 12.26 11.02 16.18
N TYR A 132 13.11 11.53 15.28
CA TYR A 132 14.49 11.06 15.15
C TYR A 132 15.33 11.24 16.43
N PRO A 133 15.26 12.38 17.16
CA PRO A 133 15.89 12.50 18.48
C PRO A 133 15.49 11.38 19.45
N ALA A 134 14.20 11.11 19.61
CA ALA A 134 13.70 10.05 20.50
C ALA A 134 14.18 8.65 20.06
N LEU A 135 14.12 8.35 18.77
CA LEU A 135 14.67 7.11 18.22
C LEU A 135 16.18 6.98 18.51
N MET A 136 16.96 8.05 18.34
CA MET A 136 18.41 8.03 18.53
C MET A 136 18.79 7.90 20.01
N ASP A 137 18.07 8.57 20.92
CA ASP A 137 18.25 8.43 22.36
C ASP A 137 17.93 7.00 22.83
N CYS A 138 16.73 6.50 22.51
CA CYS A 138 16.33 5.12 22.80
C CYS A 138 17.35 4.11 22.26
N MET A 139 17.76 4.24 21.00
CA MET A 139 18.75 3.34 20.37
C MET A 139 20.18 3.54 20.88
N ASN A 140 20.48 4.61 21.62
CA ASN A 140 21.74 4.79 22.35
C ASN A 140 21.66 4.15 23.74
N LYS A 141 20.61 4.39 24.52
CA LYS A 141 20.36 3.75 25.82
C LYS A 141 20.35 2.22 25.69
N LEU A 142 19.68 1.69 24.67
CA LEU A 142 19.65 0.26 24.33
C LEU A 142 21.03 -0.35 23.95
N LYS A 143 22.09 0.43 23.73
CA LYS A 143 23.46 -0.13 23.56
C LYS A 143 24.10 -0.55 24.88
N ASN A 144 23.65 0.05 25.98
CA ASN A 144 24.23 -0.14 27.32
C ASN A 144 23.36 -1.03 28.23
N ASN A 145 22.08 -1.20 27.89
CA ASN A 145 21.15 -2.07 28.61
C ASN A 145 21.54 -3.57 28.44
N LYS A 146 22.08 -4.16 29.52
CA LYS A 146 22.56 -5.56 29.55
C LYS A 146 21.46 -6.58 29.26
N GLU A 147 20.24 -6.38 29.78
CA GLU A 147 19.12 -7.29 29.54
C GLU A 147 18.73 -7.29 28.06
N TYR A 148 18.62 -6.10 27.45
CA TYR A 148 18.33 -5.98 26.02
C TYR A 148 19.46 -6.53 25.13
N LEU A 149 20.72 -6.42 25.54
CA LEU A 149 21.85 -7.03 24.82
C LEU A 149 21.77 -8.56 24.81
N GLU A 150 21.46 -9.19 25.95
CA GLU A 150 21.32 -10.65 26.02
C GLU A 150 20.07 -11.13 25.28
N PHE A 151 18.91 -10.48 25.48
CA PHE A 151 17.71 -10.67 24.65
C PHE A 151 18.02 -10.57 23.15
N ARG A 152 18.80 -9.56 22.74
CA ARG A 152 19.19 -9.37 21.33
C ARG A 152 20.09 -10.50 20.83
N LYS A 153 20.96 -11.06 21.68
CA LYS A 153 21.86 -12.19 21.41
C LYS A 153 21.06 -13.49 21.26
N GLU A 154 20.34 -13.91 22.29
CA GLU A 154 19.50 -15.11 22.31
C GLU A 154 18.50 -15.13 21.14
N ARG A 155 17.70 -14.07 20.99
CA ARG A 155 16.76 -13.90 19.88
C ARG A 155 17.43 -14.00 18.51
N SER A 156 18.70 -13.63 18.36
CA SER A 156 19.40 -13.74 17.07
C SER A 156 19.73 -15.18 16.67
N CYS A 157 19.81 -16.12 17.63
CA CYS A 157 19.97 -17.55 17.34
C CYS A 157 18.69 -18.20 16.78
N MET A 158 17.53 -17.59 17.05
CA MET A 158 16.18 -18.08 16.67
C MET A 158 15.72 -17.61 15.29
N LEU A 159 16.49 -16.79 14.56
CA LEU A 159 16.01 -16.10 13.36
C LEU A 159 16.68 -16.59 12.07
N LEU A 160 15.89 -16.62 11.00
CA LEU A 160 16.33 -16.81 9.61
C LEU A 160 16.70 -15.49 8.95
N SER A 161 15.88 -14.44 9.14
CA SER A 161 16.14 -13.11 8.56
C SER A 161 15.45 -11.99 9.34
N ARG A 162 15.84 -10.73 9.07
CA ARG A 162 15.22 -9.53 9.62
C ARG A 162 15.20 -8.40 8.59
N ARG A 163 14.11 -7.64 8.56
CA ARG A 163 14.03 -6.31 7.92
C ARG A 163 13.31 -5.33 8.84
N ASN A 164 13.62 -4.04 8.70
CA ASN A 164 12.88 -2.97 9.37
C ASN A 164 12.84 -1.73 8.47
N GLN A 165 11.83 -0.89 8.69
CA GLN A 165 11.61 0.37 7.97
C GLN A 165 11.18 1.44 8.98
N LEU A 166 11.68 2.67 8.82
CA LEU A 166 11.17 3.84 9.52
C LEU A 166 10.06 4.46 8.68
N LEU A 167 8.94 4.75 9.32
CA LEU A 167 7.69 5.16 8.70
C LEU A 167 7.17 6.45 9.33
N LEU A 168 6.40 7.21 8.56
CA LEU A 168 5.56 8.31 9.06
C LEU A 168 4.08 7.96 8.86
N GLU A 169 3.23 8.43 9.76
CA GLU A 169 1.79 8.22 9.73
C GLU A 169 1.09 9.26 8.83
N PHE A 170 0.07 8.85 8.08
CA PHE A 170 -0.72 9.78 7.25
C PHE A 170 -1.59 10.72 8.10
N SER A 171 -1.63 11.99 7.70
CA SER A 171 -2.44 13.03 8.35
C SER A 171 -3.94 12.72 8.42
N PHE A 172 -4.46 12.02 7.41
CA PHE A 172 -5.86 11.60 7.29
C PHE A 172 -6.20 10.28 7.98
N TRP A 173 -5.26 9.65 8.69
CA TRP A 173 -5.51 8.41 9.43
C TRP A 173 -5.71 8.65 10.94
N ASN A 174 -6.36 7.69 11.60
CA ASN A 174 -6.41 7.62 13.05
C ASN A 174 -5.01 7.30 13.61
N GLU A 175 -4.65 7.84 14.78
CA GLU A 175 -3.47 7.34 15.50
C GLU A 175 -3.75 5.89 15.95
N PRO A 176 -2.79 4.95 15.81
CA PRO A 176 -2.97 3.56 16.21
C PRO A 176 -3.07 3.41 17.73
N GLN A 177 -4.31 3.32 18.23
CA GLN A 177 -4.62 3.05 19.63
C GLN A 177 -4.83 1.55 19.89
N PRO A 178 -4.64 1.07 21.15
CA PRO A 178 -4.98 -0.29 21.57
C PRO A 178 -6.46 -0.62 21.34
N ARG A 179 -6.80 -1.91 21.25
CA ARG A 179 -8.17 -2.38 21.02
C ARG A 179 -8.53 -3.49 21.99
N ALA A 180 -9.70 -3.38 22.61
CA ALA A 180 -10.21 -4.36 23.55
C ALA A 180 -10.54 -5.70 22.87
N GLY A 181 -10.27 -6.80 23.57
CA GLY A 181 -10.60 -8.16 23.15
C GLY A 181 -9.67 -8.76 22.07
N PRO A 182 -9.85 -10.04 21.73
CA PRO A 182 -9.06 -10.73 20.72
C PRO A 182 -9.36 -10.17 19.32
N ASN A 183 -8.45 -9.36 18.79
CA ASN A 183 -8.56 -8.77 17.45
C ASN A 183 -7.63 -9.49 16.46
N ILE A 184 -8.13 -9.63 15.23
CA ILE A 184 -7.36 -10.07 14.06
C ILE A 184 -6.91 -8.84 13.30
N TYR A 185 -5.60 -8.74 13.08
CA TYR A 185 -5.00 -7.63 12.34
C TYR A 185 -4.74 -8.06 10.89
N GLU A 186 -4.96 -7.13 9.96
CA GLU A 186 -4.63 -7.29 8.55
C GLU A 186 -3.67 -6.17 8.15
N LEU A 187 -2.40 -6.52 8.00
CA LEU A 187 -1.37 -5.63 7.52
C LEU A 187 -1.25 -5.79 6.00
N ARG A 188 -1.68 -4.78 5.24
CA ARG A 188 -1.48 -4.72 3.79
C ARG A 188 -0.29 -3.85 3.47
N THR A 189 0.57 -4.33 2.57
CA THR A 189 1.74 -3.58 2.09
C THR A 189 1.61 -3.33 0.60
N TYR A 190 1.70 -2.05 0.20
CA TYR A 190 1.59 -1.58 -1.17
C TYR A 190 2.92 -0.96 -1.62
N LYS A 191 3.40 -1.34 -2.80
CA LYS A 191 4.57 -0.70 -3.45
C LYS A 191 4.05 0.21 -4.56
N LEU A 192 4.38 1.50 -4.47
CA LEU A 192 3.91 2.53 -5.40
C LEU A 192 4.98 2.84 -6.45
N LYS A 193 4.56 3.39 -7.59
CA LYS A 193 5.47 3.98 -8.57
C LYS A 193 6.15 5.22 -7.97
N PRO A 194 7.45 5.45 -8.19
CA PRO A 194 8.11 6.70 -7.82
C PRO A 194 7.31 7.93 -8.28
N GLY A 195 7.20 8.94 -7.42
CA GLY A 195 6.42 10.17 -7.66
C GLY A 195 4.93 10.09 -7.29
N THR A 196 4.28 8.93 -7.40
CA THR A 196 2.80 8.79 -7.23
C THR A 196 2.29 8.83 -5.78
N MET A 197 3.17 8.87 -4.78
CA MET A 197 2.82 8.83 -3.35
C MET A 197 1.80 9.91 -2.92
N ILE A 198 1.93 11.14 -3.44
CA ILE A 198 1.00 12.24 -3.10
C ILE A 198 -0.37 12.03 -3.77
N GLU A 199 -0.40 11.60 -5.03
CA GLU A 199 -1.63 11.32 -5.77
C GLU A 199 -2.42 10.17 -5.11
N TRP A 200 -1.73 9.07 -4.80
CA TRP A 200 -2.30 7.94 -4.08
C TRP A 200 -2.81 8.34 -2.69
N GLY A 201 -2.05 9.16 -1.94
CA GLY A 201 -2.45 9.69 -0.64
C GLY A 201 -3.68 10.59 -0.70
N ASN A 202 -3.76 11.48 -1.69
CA ASN A 202 -4.92 12.36 -1.91
C ASN A 202 -6.19 11.59 -2.26
N ASN A 203 -6.06 10.46 -2.98
CA ASN A 203 -7.17 9.55 -3.21
C ASN A 203 -7.57 8.82 -1.90
N TRP A 204 -6.62 8.28 -1.15
CA TRP A 204 -6.91 7.60 0.11
C TRP A 204 -7.49 8.51 1.20
N ALA A 205 -7.12 9.80 1.25
CA ALA A 205 -7.72 10.80 2.14
C ALA A 205 -9.25 10.99 1.91
N ARG A 206 -9.74 10.63 0.72
CA ARG A 206 -11.18 10.54 0.41
C ARG A 206 -11.73 9.16 0.71
N ALA A 207 -11.06 8.11 0.24
CA ALA A 207 -11.49 6.72 0.36
C ALA A 207 -11.60 6.22 1.81
N ILE A 208 -10.73 6.68 2.71
CA ILE A 208 -10.64 6.20 4.10
C ILE A 208 -11.94 6.43 4.90
N LYS A 209 -12.70 7.48 4.58
CA LYS A 209 -13.94 7.85 5.28
C LYS A 209 -14.97 6.73 5.22
N TYR A 210 -15.11 6.10 4.05
CA TYR A 210 -15.97 4.93 3.83
C TYR A 210 -15.58 3.69 4.67
N ARG A 211 -14.38 3.70 5.28
CA ARG A 211 -13.77 2.66 6.11
C ARG A 211 -13.35 3.13 7.51
N GLN A 212 -13.90 4.26 7.96
CA GLN A 212 -13.84 4.70 9.37
C GLN A 212 -15.15 4.41 10.10
N GLU A 213 -16.28 4.37 9.38
CA GLU A 213 -17.62 4.06 9.91
C GLU A 213 -17.70 2.68 10.60
N ASN A 214 -17.10 1.63 10.01
CA ASN A 214 -17.09 0.29 10.62
C ASN A 214 -15.92 0.09 11.61
N GLN A 215 -15.22 1.19 11.97
CA GLN A 215 -14.10 1.26 12.90
C GLN A 215 -12.91 0.33 12.60
N GLU A 216 -12.74 -0.23 11.39
CA GLU A 216 -11.66 -1.20 11.15
C GLU A 216 -10.25 -0.57 11.03
N ALA A 217 -10.16 0.75 10.80
CA ALA A 217 -8.90 1.44 10.55
C ALA A 217 -8.05 1.57 11.83
N VAL A 218 -6.83 1.02 11.83
CA VAL A 218 -5.88 1.13 12.97
C VAL A 218 -4.81 2.18 12.69
N GLY A 219 -4.07 2.03 11.59
CA GLY A 219 -2.96 2.92 11.25
C GLY A 219 -2.60 2.87 9.76
N GLY A 220 -2.19 4.00 9.20
CA GLY A 220 -1.76 4.13 7.82
C GLY A 220 -0.43 4.85 7.76
N PHE A 221 0.58 4.22 7.16
CA PHE A 221 1.97 4.64 7.27
C PHE A 221 2.71 4.56 5.94
N PHE A 222 3.60 5.52 5.65
CA PHE A 222 4.46 5.51 4.46
C PHE A 222 5.94 5.43 4.83
N SER A 223 6.73 4.78 3.98
CA SER A 223 8.17 4.60 4.14
C SER A 223 8.94 5.92 4.09
N GLN A 224 9.74 6.19 5.13
CA GLN A 224 10.65 7.33 5.19
C GLN A 224 12.12 6.90 5.08
N ILE A 225 12.53 5.78 5.71
CA ILE A 225 13.86 5.17 5.57
C ILE A 225 13.73 3.64 5.50
N GLY A 226 14.46 3.01 4.59
CA GLY A 226 14.37 1.57 4.29
C GLY A 226 13.98 1.37 2.82
N GLU A 227 13.14 0.36 2.53
CA GLU A 227 12.51 0.27 1.20
C GLU A 227 11.54 1.45 1.00
N LEU A 228 11.79 2.26 -0.04
CA LEU A 228 11.07 3.50 -0.34
C LEU A 228 9.85 3.27 -1.26
N TYR A 229 8.95 4.25 -1.30
CA TYR A 229 7.66 4.20 -2.02
C TYR A 229 6.74 3.07 -1.54
N VAL A 230 6.93 2.61 -0.29
CA VAL A 230 6.11 1.58 0.34
C VAL A 230 5.09 2.24 1.26
N VAL A 231 3.86 1.73 1.23
CA VAL A 231 2.79 2.09 2.17
C VAL A 231 2.30 0.85 2.90
N HIS A 232 2.05 1.01 4.20
CA HIS A 232 1.45 0.00 5.06
C HIS A 232 0.10 0.48 5.58
N HIS A 233 -0.95 -0.31 5.38
CA HIS A 233 -2.24 -0.14 6.04
C HIS A 233 -2.45 -1.27 7.06
N LEU A 234 -2.73 -0.89 8.29
CA LEU A 234 -3.10 -1.79 9.38
C LEU A 234 -4.59 -1.66 9.67
N TRP A 235 -5.31 -2.77 9.52
CA TRP A 235 -6.73 -2.91 9.83
C TRP A 235 -6.91 -3.90 10.99
N ALA A 236 -8.00 -3.76 11.74
CA ALA A 236 -8.40 -4.71 12.78
C ALA A 236 -9.86 -5.13 12.59
N TYR A 237 -10.12 -6.43 12.78
CA TYR A 237 -11.44 -7.04 12.69
C TYR A 237 -11.61 -8.05 13.83
N LYS A 238 -12.85 -8.31 14.24
CA LYS A 238 -13.19 -9.28 15.31
C LYS A 238 -12.88 -10.72 14.90
N ASP A 239 -13.21 -11.07 13.66
CA ASP A 239 -13.13 -12.43 13.10
C ASP A 239 -12.98 -12.36 11.56
N LEU A 240 -12.85 -13.51 10.88
CA LEU A 240 -12.78 -13.53 9.41
C LEU A 240 -14.10 -13.14 8.74
N GLN A 241 -15.23 -13.46 9.36
CA GLN A 241 -16.56 -13.26 8.80
C GLN A 241 -16.88 -11.77 8.73
N SER A 242 -16.75 -11.07 9.85
CA SER A 242 -16.84 -9.61 9.95
C SER A 242 -15.85 -8.89 9.04
N ARG A 243 -14.63 -9.43 8.84
CA ARG A 243 -13.66 -8.90 7.86
C ARG A 243 -14.17 -9.01 6.42
N GLU A 244 -14.75 -10.15 6.04
CA GLU A 244 -15.32 -10.33 4.70
C GLU A 244 -16.54 -9.43 4.49
N GLU A 245 -17.48 -9.43 5.44
CA GLU A 245 -18.68 -8.60 5.42
C GLU A 245 -18.32 -7.11 5.31
N THR A 246 -17.32 -6.65 6.07
CA THR A 246 -16.80 -5.27 6.02
C THR A 246 -16.22 -4.94 4.65
N ARG A 247 -15.38 -5.82 4.07
CA ARG A 247 -14.82 -5.62 2.72
C ARG A 247 -15.92 -5.61 1.65
N ASN A 248 -16.91 -6.49 1.76
CA ASN A 248 -18.03 -6.59 0.82
C ASN A 248 -19.04 -5.44 0.96
N ALA A 249 -19.21 -4.89 2.16
CA ALA A 249 -20.01 -3.69 2.40
C ALA A 249 -19.35 -2.43 1.83
N ALA A 250 -18.02 -2.31 1.90
CA ALA A 250 -17.29 -1.19 1.28
C ALA A 250 -17.52 -1.11 -0.24
N TRP A 251 -17.53 -2.25 -0.94
CA TRP A 251 -17.86 -2.32 -2.38
C TRP A 251 -19.29 -1.88 -2.76
N ARG A 252 -20.20 -1.75 -1.79
CA ARG A 252 -21.56 -1.24 -2.01
C ARG A 252 -21.66 0.29 -1.85
N LYS A 253 -20.58 0.95 -1.41
CA LYS A 253 -20.54 2.42 -1.23
C LYS A 253 -20.09 3.09 -2.54
N ARG A 254 -20.96 3.95 -3.08
CA ARG A 254 -20.73 4.67 -4.35
C ARG A 254 -19.41 5.46 -4.31
N GLY A 255 -18.56 5.28 -5.33
CA GLY A 255 -17.26 5.94 -5.43
C GLY A 255 -16.12 5.23 -4.69
N TRP A 256 -16.38 4.13 -3.97
CA TRP A 256 -15.31 3.25 -3.49
C TRP A 256 -14.55 2.62 -4.67
N ASP A 257 -15.29 2.21 -5.69
CA ASP A 257 -14.82 1.68 -6.97
C ASP A 257 -13.90 2.64 -7.72
N GLU A 258 -14.30 3.92 -7.86
CA GLU A 258 -13.45 4.97 -8.46
C GLU A 258 -12.13 5.15 -7.69
N ASN A 259 -12.19 5.17 -6.35
CA ASN A 259 -10.98 5.29 -5.53
C ASN A 259 -10.06 4.07 -5.63
N VAL A 260 -10.61 2.85 -5.74
CA VAL A 260 -9.82 1.63 -5.99
C VAL A 260 -9.18 1.67 -7.38
N TYR A 261 -9.87 2.19 -8.41
CA TYR A 261 -9.30 2.36 -9.74
C TYR A 261 -8.09 3.29 -9.73
N TYR A 262 -8.25 4.54 -9.27
CA TYR A 262 -7.17 5.54 -9.31
C TYR A 262 -6.00 5.18 -8.40
N THR A 263 -6.26 4.66 -7.19
CA THR A 263 -5.16 4.18 -6.34
C THR A 263 -4.49 2.95 -6.94
N GLY A 264 -5.24 2.10 -7.65
CA GLY A 264 -4.74 1.01 -8.48
C GLY A 264 -3.68 1.44 -9.49
N GLU A 265 -3.92 2.52 -10.24
CA GLU A 265 -2.99 3.04 -11.24
C GLU A 265 -1.64 3.50 -10.66
N CYS A 266 -1.59 4.00 -9.43
CA CYS A 266 -0.34 4.39 -8.77
C CYS A 266 0.56 3.20 -8.37
N HIS A 267 0.02 1.97 -8.30
CA HIS A 267 0.81 0.82 -7.84
C HIS A 267 1.93 0.46 -8.82
N LEU A 268 3.07 0.07 -8.28
CA LEU A 268 4.14 -0.54 -9.06
C LEU A 268 3.64 -1.89 -9.59
N ARG A 269 3.59 -2.06 -10.92
CA ARG A 269 3.36 -3.37 -11.54
C ARG A 269 4.54 -4.27 -11.18
N GLN A 270 4.36 -5.10 -10.14
CA GLN A 270 5.25 -6.22 -9.89
C GLN A 270 5.19 -7.15 -11.12
N SER A 271 6.35 -7.64 -11.57
CA SER A 271 6.42 -8.58 -12.68
C SER A 271 5.58 -9.82 -12.34
N ALA A 272 4.58 -10.10 -13.18
CA ALA A 272 3.75 -11.27 -13.00
C ALA A 272 4.62 -12.53 -13.16
N GLY A 273 4.65 -13.37 -12.13
CA GLY A 273 4.90 -14.80 -12.34
C GLY A 273 3.76 -15.42 -13.16
N PRO A 274 3.85 -16.71 -13.53
CA PRO A 274 2.85 -17.36 -14.40
C PRO A 274 1.39 -17.34 -13.91
N LEU A 275 1.15 -16.95 -12.66
CA LEU A 275 -0.16 -16.65 -12.09
C LEU A 275 -0.22 -15.15 -11.75
N GLY A 276 -0.94 -14.38 -12.57
CA GLY A 276 -0.97 -12.91 -12.54
C GLY A 276 -1.77 -12.30 -11.39
N HIS A 277 -1.40 -12.60 -10.14
CA HIS A 277 -1.92 -11.89 -8.97
C HIS A 277 -1.08 -10.66 -8.62
N LEU A 278 -1.75 -9.53 -8.42
CA LEU A 278 -1.21 -8.43 -7.63
C LEU A 278 -0.88 -8.97 -6.23
N ARG A 279 0.38 -8.86 -5.80
CA ARG A 279 0.72 -9.07 -4.38
C ARG A 279 0.22 -7.90 -3.53
N GLU A 280 -1.09 -7.86 -3.26
CA GLU A 280 -1.56 -7.39 -1.96
C GLU A 280 -0.93 -8.35 -0.94
N SER A 281 0.23 -7.99 -0.36
CA SER A 281 0.80 -8.74 0.77
C SER A 281 -0.09 -8.53 1.99
N CYS A 282 -1.20 -9.27 2.02
CA CYS A 282 -2.26 -9.27 3.01
C CYS A 282 -1.86 -10.16 4.19
N ILE A 283 -0.92 -9.68 4.98
CA ILE A 283 -0.40 -10.39 6.15
C ILE A 283 -1.49 -10.37 7.22
N ARG A 284 -2.17 -11.50 7.44
CA ARG A 284 -3.11 -11.67 8.56
C ARG A 284 -2.33 -12.07 9.80
N ILE A 285 -2.59 -11.38 10.90
CA ILE A 285 -1.79 -11.45 12.11
C ILE A 285 -2.71 -11.65 13.34
N LYS A 286 -2.28 -12.51 14.27
CA LYS A 286 -2.84 -12.59 15.63
C LYS A 286 -2.04 -11.71 16.59
N GLY A 287 -2.71 -10.97 17.47
CA GLY A 287 -2.04 -10.35 18.63
C GLY A 287 -1.53 -11.40 19.62
N CYS A 288 -0.34 -11.19 20.17
CA CYS A 288 0.05 -11.81 21.43
C CYS A 288 -0.74 -11.12 22.56
N ASN A 289 -1.63 -11.86 23.23
CA ASN A 289 -2.67 -11.29 24.10
C ASN A 289 -2.15 -10.74 25.46
N SER A 290 -0.84 -10.76 25.69
CA SER A 290 -0.22 -10.42 26.98
C SER A 290 0.02 -8.92 27.20
N PHE A 291 -0.13 -8.08 26.18
CA PHE A 291 0.22 -6.65 26.24
C PHE A 291 -0.91 -5.71 26.73
N TYR A 292 -2.16 -6.19 26.81
CA TYR A 292 -3.31 -5.38 27.26
C TYR A 292 -4.24 -6.19 28.17
N LYS A 293 -3.68 -6.70 29.28
CA LYS A 293 -4.46 -6.89 30.50
C LYS A 293 -4.51 -5.55 31.22
N GLU A 294 -5.70 -4.94 31.19
CA GLU A 294 -6.25 -3.93 32.11
C GLU A 294 -5.24 -3.07 32.91
N ILE A 295 -5.11 -1.81 32.48
CA ILE A 295 -4.93 -0.63 33.33
C ILE A 295 -6.16 0.24 33.11
#